data_AF-A0A954P620-F1
#
_entry.id   AF-A0A954P620-F1
#
_cell.length_a   1.000
_cell.length_b   1.000
_cell.length_c   1.000
_cell.angle_alpha   90.00
_cell.angle_beta   90.00
_cell.angle_gamma   90.00
#
_symmetry.space_group_name_H-M   'P 1'
#
loop_
_entity.id
_entity.type
_entity.pdbx_description
1 polymer ?
#
loop_
_entity_poly.entity_id
_entity_poly.type
_entity_poly.pdbx_seq_one_letter_code
_entity_poly.pdbx_strand_id
1 'polypeptide(L)'
;SLVHSLQSSSRYFVANDRFFVSDTPVGLIASGMPTIVRIRSGTLRLFPQLAERAEAVPYHRERTLNEIQNHPGPPSRDEEASSFSQAQFLKILGRTALTRSPLQSILFPVRDDSLQAPVFVPLTVEDVTRQLMMNLLSPGPRLLTSEVFDPSSDREIPREQIEQMCRRIASRTSCHQYRQGLQTISLPASLPALSHCA
;
A
#
# COMPACT_ATOMS: atom_id res chain seq x y z
N SER A 1 -0.44 10.35 -9.94
CA SER A 1 -0.07 8.93 -10.15
C SER A 1 -1.00 7.97 -9.42
N LEU A 2 -1.05 7.91 -8.08
CA LEU A 2 -1.90 6.95 -7.34
C LEU A 2 -3.41 7.08 -7.63
N VAL A 3 -4.00 8.27 -7.48
CA VAL A 3 -5.46 8.50 -7.68
C VAL A 3 -5.93 8.11 -9.08
N HIS A 4 -5.13 8.34 -10.12
CA HIS A 4 -5.45 7.92 -11.48
C HIS A 4 -5.48 6.39 -11.63
N SER A 5 -4.56 5.67 -10.99
CA SER A 5 -4.60 4.21 -10.95
C SER A 5 -5.85 3.65 -10.24
N LEU A 6 -6.48 4.42 -9.35
CA LEU A 6 -7.73 4.05 -8.65
C LEU A 6 -9.01 4.32 -9.44
N GLN A 7 -8.92 5.16 -10.48
CA GLN A 7 -10.05 5.47 -11.34
C GLN A 7 -10.35 4.34 -12.34
N SER A 8 -9.39 3.46 -12.64
CA SER A 8 -9.61 2.27 -13.47
C SER A 8 -10.58 1.29 -12.79
N SER A 9 -11.70 0.99 -13.45
CA SER A 9 -12.87 0.31 -12.89
C SER A 9 -12.67 -1.16 -12.47
N SER A 10 -11.57 -1.80 -12.88
CA SER A 10 -11.36 -3.26 -12.76
C SER A 10 -10.42 -3.71 -11.65
N ARG A 11 -9.96 -2.82 -10.76
CA ARG A 11 -8.91 -3.16 -9.77
C ARG A 11 -9.37 -2.93 -8.34
N TYR A 12 -9.28 -3.98 -7.52
CA TYR A 12 -9.30 -3.86 -6.07
C TYR A 12 -8.00 -3.22 -5.60
N PHE A 13 -8.10 -2.28 -4.67
CA PHE A 13 -6.95 -1.49 -4.25
C PHE A 13 -6.83 -1.45 -2.73
N VAL A 14 -5.59 -1.66 -2.27
CA VAL A 14 -5.20 -1.47 -0.88
C VAL A 14 -4.07 -0.43 -0.92
N ALA A 15 -4.39 0.83 -0.58
CA ALA A 15 -3.36 1.82 -0.27
C ALA A 15 -2.86 1.51 1.13
N ASN A 16 -1.60 1.14 1.25
CA ASN A 16 -0.95 1.12 2.53
C ASN A 16 0.53 1.42 2.36
N ASP A 17 1.08 2.19 3.29
CA ASP A 17 2.52 2.28 3.46
C ASP A 17 3.07 1.02 4.15
N ARG A 18 2.21 0.25 4.83
CA ARG A 18 2.58 -0.98 5.54
C ARG A 18 1.60 -2.12 5.27
N PHE A 19 2.15 -3.30 5.03
CA PHE A 19 1.39 -4.53 4.86
C PHE A 19 1.93 -5.60 5.79
N PHE A 20 1.03 -6.41 6.34
CA PHE A 20 1.40 -7.67 6.96
C PHE A 20 1.38 -8.77 5.90
N VAL A 21 2.50 -9.48 5.77
CA VAL A 21 2.59 -10.68 4.95
C VAL A 21 2.55 -11.89 5.87
N SER A 22 1.50 -12.69 5.75
CA SER A 22 1.37 -13.96 6.45
C SER A 22 1.80 -15.10 5.54
N ASP A 23 2.65 -15.97 6.05
CA ASP A 23 2.99 -17.22 5.39
C ASP A 23 1.96 -18.30 5.75
N THR A 24 1.27 -18.84 4.74
CA THR A 24 0.25 -19.89 4.91
C THR A 24 0.57 -21.10 4.04
N PRO A 25 -0.01 -22.28 4.33
CA PRO A 25 0.17 -23.47 3.49
C PRO A 25 -0.22 -23.25 2.02
N VAL A 26 -1.19 -22.37 1.75
CA VAL A 26 -1.72 -22.11 0.40
C VAL A 26 -1.01 -20.97 -0.33
N GLY A 27 -0.10 -20.24 0.33
CA GLY A 27 0.60 -19.10 -0.26
C GLY A 27 0.88 -17.99 0.74
N LEU A 28 1.51 -16.93 0.25
CA LEU A 28 1.67 -15.69 1.01
C LEU A 28 0.39 -14.87 0.91
N ILE A 29 -0.12 -14.41 2.04
CA ILE A 29 -1.29 -13.53 2.11
C ILE A 29 -0.83 -12.16 2.55
N ALA A 30 -1.06 -11.15 1.71
CA ALA A 30 -0.88 -9.75 2.07
C ALA A 30 -2.17 -9.23 2.71
N SER A 31 -2.00 -8.49 3.80
CA SER A 31 -3.10 -7.80 4.49
C SER A 31 -2.71 -6.37 4.78
N GLY A 32 -3.63 -5.44 4.51
CA GLY A 32 -3.40 -4.02 4.80
C GLY A 32 -3.39 -3.79 6.31
N MET A 33 -2.49 -2.93 6.77
CA MET A 33 -2.58 -2.41 8.14
C MET A 33 -3.69 -1.36 8.25
N PRO A 34 -4.48 -1.29 9.32
CA PRO A 34 -5.36 -0.15 9.51
C PRO A 34 -4.53 1.14 9.54
N THR A 35 -4.66 1.99 8.52
CA THR A 35 -3.99 3.29 8.46
C THR A 35 -4.97 4.42 8.18
N ILE A 36 -4.61 5.62 8.64
CA ILE A 36 -5.36 6.85 8.39
C ILE A 36 -4.88 7.43 7.06
N VAL A 37 -5.80 7.56 6.12
CA VAL A 37 -5.56 8.22 4.84
C VAL A 37 -5.78 9.72 5.02
N ARG A 38 -4.73 10.53 4.87
CA ARG A 38 -4.82 12.00 4.84
C ARG A 38 -4.74 12.50 3.40
N ILE A 39 -5.75 13.26 2.97
CA ILE A 39 -5.80 13.89 1.65
C ILE A 39 -5.55 15.38 1.83
N ARG A 40 -4.41 15.86 1.32
CA ARG A 40 -4.05 17.29 1.34
C ARG A 40 -5.05 18.11 0.53
N SER A 41 -5.35 19.33 0.99
CA SER A 41 -6.23 20.29 0.30
C SER A 41 -5.82 20.54 -1.16
N GLY A 42 -4.51 20.61 -1.44
CA GLY A 42 -3.96 20.68 -2.80
C GLY A 42 -4.43 19.53 -3.70
N THR A 43 -4.48 18.31 -3.18
CA THR A 43 -4.99 17.14 -3.92
C THR A 43 -6.48 17.26 -4.17
N LEU A 44 -7.28 17.68 -3.17
CA LEU A 44 -8.73 17.86 -3.35
C LEU A 44 -9.07 18.91 -4.40
N ARG A 45 -8.27 19.98 -4.51
CA ARG A 45 -8.40 20.98 -5.59
C ARG A 45 -8.18 20.41 -6.99
N LEU A 46 -7.29 19.43 -7.13
CA LEU A 46 -7.03 18.75 -8.41
C LEU A 46 -8.11 17.71 -8.76
N PHE A 47 -8.88 17.23 -7.78
CA PHE A 47 -9.91 16.20 -7.95
C PHE A 47 -11.24 16.65 -7.32
N PRO A 48 -11.96 17.61 -7.94
CA PRO A 48 -13.16 18.20 -7.34
C PRO A 48 -14.27 17.17 -7.07
N GLN A 49 -14.45 16.17 -7.92
CA GLN A 49 -15.39 15.07 -7.68
C GLN A 49 -15.05 14.25 -6.42
N LEU A 50 -13.77 14.12 -6.10
CA LEU A 50 -13.33 13.47 -4.86
C LEU A 50 -13.60 14.37 -3.66
N ALA A 51 -13.41 15.69 -3.81
CA ALA A 51 -13.76 16.66 -2.79
C ALA A 51 -15.26 16.56 -2.47
N GLU A 52 -16.13 16.72 -3.47
CA GLU A 52 -17.59 16.61 -3.30
C GLU A 52 -18.02 15.32 -2.59
N ARG A 53 -17.48 14.16 -3.01
CA ARG A 53 -17.77 12.88 -2.36
C ARG A 53 -17.22 12.79 -0.93
N ALA A 54 -16.09 13.42 -0.65
CA ALA A 54 -15.53 13.48 0.70
C ALA A 54 -16.37 14.41 1.60
N GLU A 55 -16.97 15.47 1.05
CA GLU A 55 -17.84 16.39 1.78
C GLU A 55 -19.22 15.80 2.04
N ALA A 56 -19.74 15.00 1.10
CA ALA A 56 -21.07 14.40 1.17
C ALA A 56 -21.22 13.34 2.28
N VAL A 57 -20.15 13.02 3.02
CA VAL A 57 -20.12 11.85 3.88
C VAL A 57 -19.67 12.18 5.31
N PRO A 58 -20.48 11.89 6.34
CA PRO A 58 -20.22 12.28 7.73
C PRO A 58 -19.27 11.28 8.43
N TYR A 59 -18.02 11.20 7.96
CA TYR A 59 -17.05 10.21 8.45
C TYR A 59 -16.09 10.77 9.49
N HIS A 60 -16.13 10.18 10.70
CA HIS A 60 -15.11 10.35 11.72
C HIS A 60 -14.06 9.24 11.57
N ARG A 61 -12.78 9.57 11.37
CA ARG A 61 -11.72 8.58 11.05
C ARG A 61 -11.57 7.44 12.08
N GLU A 62 -11.93 7.72 13.33
CA GLU A 62 -11.86 6.77 14.46
C GLU A 62 -13.02 5.78 14.49
N ARG A 63 -14.09 6.03 13.72
CA ARG A 63 -15.27 5.15 13.67
C ARG A 63 -15.23 4.23 12.46
N THR A 64 -15.62 2.98 12.68
CA THR A 64 -15.88 2.02 11.61
C THR A 64 -17.10 2.46 10.77
N LEU A 65 -17.23 1.90 9.56
CA LEU A 65 -18.38 2.17 8.70
C LEU A 65 -19.72 1.79 9.35
N ASN A 66 -19.73 0.75 10.18
CA ASN A 66 -20.92 0.29 10.91
C ASN A 66 -21.27 1.22 12.07
N GLU A 67 -20.28 1.72 12.81
CA GLU A 67 -20.50 2.69 13.89
C GLU A 67 -21.06 4.01 13.37
N ILE A 68 -20.63 4.46 12.19
CA ILE A 68 -21.14 5.68 11.55
C ILE A 68 -22.60 5.55 11.15
N GLN A 69 -23.07 4.36 10.73
CA GLN A 69 -24.48 4.15 10.37
C GLN A 69 -25.40 4.43 11.56
N ASN A 70 -24.94 4.11 12.77
CA ASN A 70 -25.71 4.27 14.00
C ASN A 70 -25.48 5.64 14.67
N HIS A 71 -24.30 6.22 14.47
CA HIS A 71 -23.91 7.50 15.06
C HIS A 71 -23.15 8.35 14.03
N PRO A 72 -23.85 9.06 13.13
CA PRO A 72 -23.21 10.01 12.24
C PRO A 72 -22.58 11.14 13.05
N GLY A 73 -21.39 11.59 12.65
CA GLY A 73 -20.69 12.70 13.27
C GLY A 73 -20.09 13.62 12.20
N PRO A 74 -19.81 14.88 12.53
CA PRO A 74 -19.16 15.78 11.57
C PRO A 74 -17.80 15.19 11.17
N PRO A 75 -17.39 15.36 9.90
CA PRO A 75 -16.09 14.86 9.46
C PRO A 75 -14.96 15.55 10.23
N SER A 76 -13.96 14.75 10.64
CA SER A 76 -12.75 15.31 11.24
C SER A 76 -11.94 16.01 10.15
N ARG A 77 -12.02 17.34 10.12
CA ARG A 77 -11.25 18.21 9.23
C ARG A 77 -10.18 18.93 10.05
N ASP A 78 -8.95 18.86 9.57
CA ASP A 78 -7.97 19.92 9.83
C ASP A 78 -8.01 20.88 8.63
N GLU A 79 -7.70 22.17 8.82
CA GLU A 79 -7.76 23.19 7.75
C GLU A 79 -7.01 22.79 6.46
N GLU A 80 -5.98 21.94 6.59
CA GLU A 80 -5.11 21.55 5.48
C GLU A 80 -5.41 20.17 4.88
N ALA A 81 -6.19 19.32 5.55
CA ALA A 81 -6.39 17.94 5.10
C ALA A 81 -7.66 17.27 5.64
N SER A 82 -8.29 16.47 4.78
CA SER A 82 -9.34 15.52 5.17
C SER A 82 -8.70 14.20 5.57
N SER A 83 -9.12 13.63 6.70
CA SER A 83 -8.61 12.36 7.22
C SER A 83 -9.70 11.30 7.24
N PHE A 84 -9.40 10.12 6.72
CA PHE A 84 -10.32 8.98 6.64
C PHE A 84 -9.64 7.71 7.11
N SER A 85 -10.40 6.76 7.66
CA SER A 85 -9.92 5.37 7.67
C SER A 85 -9.84 4.83 6.23
N GLN A 86 -9.04 3.80 6.00
CA GLN A 86 -8.95 3.17 4.67
C GLN A 86 -10.32 2.73 4.14
N ALA A 87 -11.17 2.14 4.99
CA ALA A 87 -12.51 1.68 4.58
C ALA A 87 -13.41 2.85 4.17
N GLN A 88 -13.35 3.96 4.90
CA GLN A 88 -14.07 5.20 4.56
C GLN A 88 -13.59 5.79 3.23
N PHE A 89 -12.27 5.87 3.04
CA PHE A 89 -11.69 6.37 1.79
C PHE A 89 -12.10 5.50 0.58
N LEU A 90 -12.04 4.17 0.71
CA LEU A 90 -12.47 3.27 -0.36
C LEU A 90 -13.97 3.40 -0.63
N LYS A 91 -14.81 3.60 0.40
CA LYS A 91 -16.23 3.86 0.22
C LYS A 91 -16.51 5.18 -0.52
N ILE A 92 -15.78 6.25 -0.22
CA ILE A 92 -15.83 7.53 -0.97
C ILE A 92 -15.47 7.32 -2.45
N LEU A 93 -14.51 6.44 -2.73
CA LEU A 93 -14.13 6.08 -4.10
C LEU A 93 -15.10 5.11 -4.78
N GLY A 94 -16.12 4.61 -4.08
CA GLY A 94 -17.03 3.57 -4.59
C GLY A 94 -16.34 2.22 -4.79
N ARG A 95 -15.35 1.89 -3.95
CA ARG A 95 -14.53 0.67 -4.03
C ARG A 95 -14.75 -0.22 -2.82
N THR A 96 -14.70 -1.53 -3.05
CA THR A 96 -14.73 -2.53 -1.99
C THR A 96 -13.35 -2.67 -1.37
N ALA A 97 -13.27 -2.60 -0.04
CA ALA A 97 -12.06 -2.91 0.69
C ALA A 97 -11.76 -4.40 0.66
N LEU A 98 -10.57 -4.77 0.20
CA LEU A 98 -10.00 -6.09 0.45
C LEU A 98 -9.12 -5.99 1.70
N THR A 99 -9.50 -6.72 2.75
CA THR A 99 -8.71 -6.80 3.98
C THR A 99 -7.49 -7.71 3.83
N ARG A 100 -7.60 -8.73 2.97
CA ARG A 100 -6.57 -9.73 2.69
C ARG A 100 -6.62 -10.14 1.22
N SER A 101 -5.47 -10.46 0.64
CA SER A 101 -5.36 -10.97 -0.72
C SER A 101 -4.10 -11.84 -0.86
N PRO A 102 -4.10 -12.89 -1.70
CA PRO A 102 -2.87 -13.58 -2.06
C PRO A 102 -1.84 -12.62 -2.65
N LEU A 103 -0.60 -12.66 -2.16
CA LEU A 103 0.49 -11.84 -2.68
C LEU A 103 0.99 -12.43 -4.00
N GLN A 104 0.65 -11.77 -5.10
CA GLN A 104 0.97 -12.24 -6.45
C GLN A 104 2.37 -11.80 -6.91
N SER A 105 2.76 -10.56 -6.59
CA SER A 105 4.06 -10.02 -6.99
C SER A 105 4.56 -8.93 -6.06
N ILE A 106 5.88 -8.77 -6.01
CA ILE A 106 6.56 -7.65 -5.34
C ILE A 106 7.32 -6.85 -6.41
N LEU A 107 7.14 -5.53 -6.38
CA LEU A 107 7.80 -4.61 -7.30
C LEU A 107 8.75 -3.71 -6.52
N PHE A 108 10.03 -3.71 -6.92
CA PHE A 108 11.06 -2.83 -6.38
C PHE A 108 11.25 -1.64 -7.33
N PRO A 109 10.75 -0.44 -6.98
CA PRO A 109 10.84 0.71 -7.87
C PRO A 109 12.29 1.20 -7.96
N VAL A 110 12.78 1.37 -9.19
CA VAL A 110 14.08 1.99 -9.45
C VAL A 110 13.93 3.07 -10.51
N ARG A 111 14.54 4.21 -10.25
CA ARG A 111 14.59 5.30 -11.22
C ARG A 111 15.71 5.03 -12.22
N ASP A 112 15.38 5.16 -13.49
CA ASP A 112 16.31 5.00 -14.59
C ASP A 112 15.99 6.03 -15.67
N ASP A 113 16.74 7.13 -15.67
CA ASP A 113 16.52 8.26 -16.55
C ASP A 113 16.85 7.96 -18.03
N SER A 114 17.47 6.81 -18.32
CA SER A 114 17.70 6.35 -19.69
C SER A 114 16.47 5.69 -20.33
N LEU A 115 15.47 5.31 -19.53
CA LEU A 115 14.27 4.64 -20.03
C LEU A 115 13.22 5.64 -20.52
N GLN A 116 12.72 5.41 -21.73
CA GLN A 116 11.59 6.15 -22.31
C GLN A 116 10.23 5.60 -21.85
N ALA A 117 10.19 4.35 -21.38
CA ALA A 117 8.99 3.67 -20.91
C ALA A 117 9.31 2.75 -19.72
N PRO A 118 8.32 2.39 -18.88
CA PRO A 118 8.57 1.55 -17.73
C PRO A 118 8.88 0.11 -18.15
N VAL A 119 9.82 -0.54 -17.45
CA VAL A 119 10.22 -1.93 -17.72
C VAL A 119 10.19 -2.74 -16.43
N PHE A 120 9.73 -3.98 -16.53
CA PHE A 120 9.77 -4.97 -15.46
C PHE A 120 10.93 -5.93 -15.69
N VAL A 121 11.87 -5.99 -14.76
CA VAL A 121 13.02 -6.90 -14.82
C VAL A 121 12.85 -7.95 -13.71
N PRO A 122 12.78 -9.24 -14.02
CA PRO A 122 12.67 -10.27 -12.98
C PRO A 122 13.93 -10.26 -12.10
N LEU A 123 13.74 -10.47 -10.79
CA LEU A 123 14.83 -10.54 -9.82
C LEU A 123 15.05 -11.98 -9.36
N THR A 124 16.30 -12.32 -9.07
CA THR A 124 16.64 -13.61 -8.46
C THR A 124 16.20 -13.64 -6.99
N VAL A 125 16.04 -14.85 -6.43
CA VAL A 125 15.70 -15.03 -5.01
C VAL A 125 16.74 -14.34 -4.11
N GLU A 126 18.02 -14.41 -4.48
CA GLU A 126 19.14 -13.77 -3.79
C GLU A 126 19.03 -12.25 -3.82
N ASP A 127 18.72 -11.66 -4.98
CA ASP A 127 18.56 -10.21 -5.14
C ASP A 127 17.39 -9.68 -4.31
N VAL A 128 16.26 -10.39 -4.33
CA VAL A 128 15.06 -10.04 -3.56
C VAL A 128 15.34 -10.15 -2.07
N THR A 129 15.95 -11.25 -1.63
CA THR A 129 16.30 -11.48 -0.23
C THR A 129 17.16 -10.33 0.28
N ARG A 130 18.20 -9.95 -0.48
CA ARG A 130 19.07 -8.83 -0.16
C ARG A 130 18.32 -7.50 -0.10
N GLN A 131 17.45 -7.22 -1.07
CA GLN A 131 16.66 -5.98 -1.07
C GLN A 131 15.67 -5.93 0.10
N LEU A 132 14.98 -7.02 0.43
CA LEU A 132 14.09 -7.08 1.59
C LEU A 132 14.86 -6.89 2.89
N MET A 133 16.01 -7.57 3.04
CA MET A 133 16.89 -7.42 4.20
C MET A 133 17.37 -5.98 4.36
N MET A 134 17.80 -5.33 3.28
CA MET A 134 18.20 -3.93 3.32
C MET A 134 17.04 -3.03 3.75
N ASN A 135 15.82 -3.23 3.25
CA ASN A 135 14.69 -2.39 3.62
C ASN A 135 14.18 -2.64 5.05
N LEU A 136 14.25 -3.88 5.55
CA LEU A 136 13.81 -4.24 6.90
C LEU A 136 14.84 -3.90 7.99
N LEU A 137 16.13 -3.99 7.66
CA LEU A 137 17.24 -3.80 8.61
C LEU A 137 17.94 -2.45 8.45
N SER A 138 17.58 -1.63 7.47
CA SER A 138 18.15 -0.29 7.36
C SER A 138 17.84 0.51 8.62
N PRO A 139 18.82 1.25 9.17
CA PRO A 139 18.59 2.23 10.22
C PRO A 139 17.82 3.43 9.64
N GLY A 140 16.55 3.21 9.28
CA GLY A 140 15.58 4.27 9.10
C GLY A 140 15.13 4.80 10.46
N PRO A 141 14.36 5.90 10.51
CA PRO A 141 13.63 6.24 11.73
C PRO A 141 12.88 4.97 12.11
N ARG A 142 13.20 4.42 13.30
CA ARG A 142 12.65 3.18 13.82
C ARG A 142 11.21 3.13 13.37
N LEU A 143 10.84 2.08 12.62
CA LEU A 143 9.44 1.73 12.45
C LEU A 143 8.85 1.90 13.84
N LEU A 144 8.09 2.97 14.05
CA LEU A 144 7.30 3.14 15.25
C LEU A 144 6.31 1.98 15.12
N THR A 145 6.74 0.82 15.60
CA THR A 145 5.89 -0.19 16.17
C THR A 145 5.06 0.60 17.13
N SER A 146 3.81 0.86 16.73
CA SER A 146 2.82 1.48 17.58
C SER A 146 2.98 0.83 18.95
N GLU A 147 3.30 1.62 19.98
CA GLU A 147 3.50 1.18 21.38
C GLU A 147 2.26 0.47 21.96
N VAL A 148 1.19 0.37 21.17
CA VAL A 148 -0.03 -0.39 21.41
C VAL A 148 0.17 -1.91 21.24
N PHE A 149 1.30 -2.38 20.71
CA PHE A 149 1.63 -3.81 20.69
C PHE A 149 2.55 -4.18 21.86
N ASP A 150 1.98 -4.97 22.77
CA ASP A 150 2.54 -5.60 23.97
C ASP A 150 4.08 -5.50 24.17
N PRO A 151 4.55 -4.62 25.08
CA PRO A 151 5.97 -4.47 25.41
C PRO A 151 6.59 -5.70 26.11
N SER A 152 5.81 -6.74 26.44
CA SER A 152 6.36 -8.01 26.93
C SER A 152 6.89 -8.92 25.82
N SER A 153 6.72 -8.53 24.55
CA SER A 153 7.14 -9.27 23.36
C SER A 153 8.44 -8.78 22.70
N ASP A 154 9.24 -7.95 23.39
CA ASP A 154 10.54 -7.38 22.99
C ASP A 154 11.67 -8.43 22.79
N ARG A 155 11.35 -9.56 22.16
CA ARG A 155 12.35 -10.47 21.60
C ARG A 155 12.80 -9.89 20.28
N GLU A 156 14.00 -9.33 20.27
CA GLU A 156 14.71 -9.07 19.03
C GLU A 156 14.70 -10.33 18.17
N ILE A 157 14.14 -10.22 16.97
CA ILE A 157 14.13 -11.32 16.01
C ILE A 157 15.57 -11.45 15.48
N PRO A 158 16.24 -12.60 15.64
CA PRO A 158 17.60 -12.79 15.14
C PRO A 158 17.69 -12.53 13.63
N ARG A 159 18.80 -11.94 13.18
CA ARG A 159 19.03 -11.57 11.78
C ARG A 159 18.85 -12.76 10.84
N GLU A 160 19.29 -13.94 11.26
CA GLU A 160 19.18 -15.17 10.48
C GLU A 160 17.72 -15.57 10.25
N GLN A 161 16.83 -15.34 11.24
CA GLN A 161 15.40 -15.60 11.08
C GLN A 161 14.76 -14.61 10.09
N ILE A 162 15.16 -13.34 10.13
CA ILE A 162 14.71 -12.32 9.17
C ILE A 162 15.17 -12.69 7.75
N GLU A 163 16.41 -13.15 7.58
CA GLU A 163 16.93 -13.61 6.29
C GLU A 163 16.14 -14.81 5.77
N GLN A 164 15.87 -15.81 6.62
CA GLN A 164 15.06 -16.98 6.26
C GLN A 164 13.64 -16.57 5.85
N MET A 165 13.02 -15.61 6.55
CA MET A 165 11.72 -15.06 6.16
C MET A 165 11.79 -14.38 4.79
N CYS A 166 12.79 -13.53 4.56
CA CYS A 166 12.98 -12.84 3.29
C CYS A 166 13.18 -13.82 2.13
N ARG A 167 14.01 -14.85 2.32
CA ARG A 167 14.25 -15.90 1.32
C ARG A 167 12.99 -16.67 1.00
N ARG A 168 12.17 -16.98 2.01
CA ARG A 168 10.89 -17.67 1.83
C ARG A 168 9.87 -16.84 1.07
N ILE A 169 9.82 -15.53 1.33
CA ILE A 169 8.98 -14.60 0.56
C ILE A 169 9.46 -14.59 -0.89
N ALA A 170 10.77 -14.40 -1.10
CA ALA A 170 11.39 -14.34 -2.41
C ALA A 170 11.20 -15.62 -3.25
N SER A 171 11.21 -16.80 -2.62
CA SER A 171 11.06 -18.07 -3.33
C SER A 171 9.61 -18.43 -3.67
N ARG A 172 8.61 -17.71 -3.13
CA ARG A 172 7.18 -18.02 -3.29
C ARG A 172 6.39 -16.91 -3.98
N THR A 173 7.05 -15.85 -4.42
CA THR A 173 6.40 -14.70 -5.03
C THR A 173 7.24 -14.15 -6.16
N SER A 174 6.59 -13.87 -7.30
CA SER A 174 7.25 -13.28 -8.45
C SER A 174 7.69 -11.85 -8.13
N CYS A 175 9.00 -11.62 -8.18
CA CYS A 175 9.58 -10.34 -7.80
C CYS A 175 10.25 -9.68 -9.00
N HIS A 176 9.99 -8.39 -9.17
CA HIS A 176 10.52 -7.63 -10.28
C HIS A 176 11.08 -6.29 -9.81
N GLN A 177 12.11 -5.83 -10.49
CA GLN A 177 12.48 -4.43 -10.48
C GLN A 177 11.58 -3.69 -11.46
N TYR A 178 10.88 -2.67 -10.97
CA TYR A 178 10.09 -1.76 -11.79
C TYR A 178 10.92 -0.52 -12.09
N ARG A 179 11.51 -0.48 -13.30
CA ARG A 179 12.37 0.63 -13.73
C ARG A 179 11.53 1.66 -14.46
N GLN A 180 11.63 2.93 -14.07
CA GLN A 180 10.87 4.03 -14.67
C GLN A 180 11.75 5.26 -14.90
N GLY A 181 11.53 5.95 -16.03
CA GLY A 181 12.19 7.20 -16.36
C GLY A 181 11.47 8.44 -15.82
N LEU A 182 12.13 9.59 -15.93
CA LEU A 182 11.61 10.90 -15.52
C LEU A 182 10.28 11.28 -16.17
N GLN A 183 10.13 10.99 -17.47
CA GLN A 183 8.98 11.46 -18.26
C GLN A 183 7.71 10.63 -18.05
N THR A 184 7.82 9.42 -17.52
CA THR A 184 6.68 8.53 -17.25
C THR A 184 5.80 8.95 -16.08
N ILE A 185 6.24 9.92 -15.26
CA ILE A 185 5.43 10.45 -14.14
C ILE A 185 4.23 11.27 -14.65
N SER A 186 4.25 11.69 -15.92
CA SER A 186 3.26 12.62 -16.52
C SER A 186 2.20 11.97 -17.41
N LEU A 187 2.22 10.65 -17.64
CA LEU A 187 1.23 9.97 -18.49
C LEU A 187 0.22 9.16 -17.66
N PRO A 188 -1.06 9.08 -18.09
CA PRO A 188 -2.05 8.24 -17.44
C PRO A 188 -1.57 6.78 -17.44
N ALA A 189 -1.40 6.22 -16.25
CA ALA A 189 -0.81 4.89 -16.05
C ALA A 189 -1.73 3.78 -16.56
N SER A 190 -1.70 3.49 -17.85
CA SER A 190 -2.08 2.17 -18.36
C SER A 190 -0.94 1.21 -18.03
N LEU A 191 -0.92 0.68 -16.80
CA LEU A 191 -0.04 -0.43 -16.44
C LEU A 191 -0.41 -1.64 -17.31
N PRO A 192 0.51 -2.18 -18.13
CA PRO A 192 0.26 -3.41 -18.86
C PRO A 192 -0.14 -4.50 -17.85
N ALA A 193 -1.15 -5.29 -18.19
CA ALA A 193 -1.56 -6.41 -17.37
C ALA A 193 -0.36 -7.36 -17.18
N LEU A 194 -0.02 -7.64 -15.93
CA LEU A 194 0.89 -8.74 -15.59
C LEU A 194 0.15 -10.05 -15.90
N SER A 195 0.12 -10.42 -17.17
CA SER A 195 -0.46 -11.66 -17.64
C SER A 195 0.57 -12.78 -17.43
N HIS A 196 0.23 -13.73 -16.55
CA HIS A 196 0.74 -15.10 -16.45
C HIS A 196 2.07 -15.41 -17.17
N CYS A 197 3.16 -15.46 -16.40
CA CYS A 197 4.17 -16.50 -16.62
C CYS A 197 3.84 -17.63 -15.64
N ALA A 198 3.46 -18.78 -16.21
CA ALA A 198 3.16 -20.02 -15.52
C ALA A 198 4.38 -20.57 -14.76
#